data_AF-A0A4D4MD11-F1
#
_entry.id   AF-A0A4D4MD11-F1
#
_cell.length_a   1.000
_cell.length_b   1.000
_cell.length_c   1.000
_cell.angle_alpha   90.00
_cell.angle_beta   90.00
_cell.angle_gamma   90.00
#
_symmetry.space_group_name_H-M   'P 1'
#
loop_
_entity.id
_entity.type
_entity.pdbx_description
1 polymer ?
#
loop_
_entity_poly.entity_id
_entity_poly.type
_entity_poly.pdbx_seq_one_letter_code
_entity_poly.pdbx_strand_id
1 'polypeptide(L)' 'MAEALNGSFKAELIEHQGPWRDADQVERSVVQWVGWYNTERLHSALDCLPPEEFETRHYRSQAAMNAA' A
#
# COMPACT_ATOMS: atom_id res chain seq x y z
N MET A 1 -3.05 12.39 1.44
CA MET A 1 -2.63 10.97 1.52
C MET A 1 -2.24 10.39 0.16
N ALA A 2 -2.99 10.68 -0.92
CA ALA A 2 -2.65 10.20 -2.27
C ALA A 2 -1.23 10.60 -2.75
N GLU A 3 -0.75 11.80 -2.36
CA GLU A 3 0.59 12.28 -2.74
C GLU A 3 1.72 11.42 -2.15
N ALA A 4 1.63 11.01 -0.88
CA ALA A 4 2.63 10.17 -0.23
C ALA A 4 2.67 8.75 -0.82
N LEU A 5 1.49 8.20 -1.16
CA LEU A 5 1.37 6.93 -1.88
C LEU A 5 2.03 7.02 -3.25
N ASN A 6 1.70 8.04 -4.03
CA ASN A 6 2.25 8.23 -5.38
C ASN A 6 3.77 8.47 -5.36
N GLY A 7 4.26 9.20 -4.36
CA GLY A 7 5.70 9.39 -4.16
C GLY A 7 6.42 8.07 -3.86
N SER A 8 5.87 7.26 -2.96
CA SER A 8 6.38 5.91 -2.65
C SER A 8 6.38 5.02 -3.91
N PHE A 9 5.27 4.99 -4.64
CA PHE A 9 5.13 4.22 -5.88
C PHE A 9 6.20 4.57 -6.92
N LYS A 10 6.41 5.85 -7.20
CA LYS A 10 7.40 6.29 -8.19
C LYS A 10 8.82 5.92 -7.77
N ALA A 11 9.18 6.20 -6.51
CA ALA A 11 10.52 5.93 -6.01
C ALA A 11 10.82 4.42 -5.95
N GLU A 12 9.95 3.64 -5.29
CA GLU A 12 10.23 2.23 -4.96
C GLU A 12 9.97 1.28 -6.12
N LEU A 13 8.98 1.57 -6.97
CA LEU A 13 8.67 0.74 -8.13
C LEU A 13 9.36 1.30 -9.36
N ILE A 14 8.97 2.49 -9.82
CA ILE A 14 9.33 2.97 -11.15
C ILE A 14 10.83 3.27 -11.26
N GLU A 15 11.39 3.98 -10.29
CA GLU A 15 12.79 4.41 -10.30
C GLU A 15 13.74 3.29 -9.84
N HIS A 16 13.40 2.58 -8.76
CA HIS A 16 14.29 1.55 -8.18
C HIS A 16 14.28 0.20 -8.92
N GLN A 17 13.15 -0.23 -9.50
CA GLN A 17 13.05 -1.55 -10.15
C GLN A 17 13.17 -1.49 -11.68
N GLY A 18 13.32 -0.28 -12.24
CA GLY A 18 13.61 -0.09 -13.66
C GLY A 18 15.05 -0.51 -14.03
N PRO A 19 15.39 -0.50 -15.34
CA PRO A 19 14.60 -0.01 -16.46
C PRO A 19 13.50 -0.99 -16.92
N TRP A 20 12.39 -0.43 -17.41
CA TRP A 20 11.23 -1.18 -17.89
C TRP A 20 11.26 -1.31 -19.41
N ARG A 21 10.96 -2.51 -19.91
CA ARG A 21 11.01 -2.83 -21.34
C ARG A 21 9.72 -2.47 -22.07
N ASP A 22 8.57 -2.69 -21.42
CA ASP A 22 7.24 -2.48 -21.96
C ASP A 22 6.21 -2.32 -20.82
N ALA A 23 4.98 -1.96 -21.20
CA ALA A 23 3.89 -1.72 -20.24
C ALA A 23 3.46 -2.98 -19.49
N ASP A 24 3.47 -4.16 -20.13
CA ASP A 24 3.05 -5.42 -19.51
C ASP A 24 4.01 -5.84 -18.39
N GLN A 25 5.31 -5.56 -18.53
CA GLN A 25 6.27 -5.70 -17.44
C GLN A 25 5.93 -4.78 -16.26
N VAL A 26 5.58 -3.52 -16.52
CA VAL A 26 5.21 -2.55 -15.47
C VAL A 26 3.92 -3.01 -14.77
N GLU A 27 2.89 -3.40 -15.52
CA GLU A 27 1.60 -3.83 -14.97
C GLU A 27 1.76 -5.00 -14.01
N ARG A 28 2.54 -6.04 -14.37
CA ARG A 28 2.83 -7.16 -13.46
C ARG A 28 3.57 -6.72 -12.20
N SER A 29 4.51 -5.79 -12.32
CA SER A 29 5.24 -5.29 -11.16
C SER A 29 4.39 -4.37 -10.28
N VAL A 30 3.42 -3.63 -10.85
CA VAL A 30 2.43 -2.86 -10.09
C VAL A 30 1.59 -3.79 -9.23
N VAL A 31 1.10 -4.92 -9.77
CA VAL A 31 0.31 -5.88 -8.98
C VAL A 31 1.10 -6.41 -7.78
N GLN A 32 2.37 -6.77 -8.00
CA GLN A 32 3.25 -7.24 -6.93
C GLN A 32 3.52 -6.15 -5.89
N TRP A 33 3.80 -4.92 -6.34
CA TRP A 33 4.06 -3.80 -5.46
C TRP A 33 2.83 -3.43 -4.63
N VAL A 34 1.64 -3.41 -5.23
CA VAL A 34 0.38 -3.14 -4.52
C VAL A 34 0.08 -4.23 -3.49
N GLY A 35 0.34 -5.51 -3.83
CA GLY A 35 0.22 -6.61 -2.87
C GLY A 35 1.10 -6.36 -1.65
N TRP A 36 2.41 -6.24 -1.86
CA TRP A 36 3.37 -5.97 -0.80
C TRP A 36 3.04 -4.70 -0.01
N TYR A 37 2.67 -3.61 -0.67
CA TYR A 37 2.34 -2.35 -0.01
C TYR A 37 1.19 -2.49 0.98
N ASN A 38 0.14 -3.23 0.61
CA ASN A 38 -1.06 -3.34 1.45
C ASN A 38 -0.92 -4.39 2.57
N THR A 39 -0.20 -5.48 2.31
CA THR A 39 -0.16 -6.62 3.24
C THR A 39 1.10 -6.70 4.08
N GLU A 40 2.20 -6.09 3.65
CA GLU A 40 3.53 -6.29 4.27
C GLU A 40 4.26 -4.99 4.61
N ARG A 41 4.04 -3.90 3.86
CA ARG A 41 4.75 -2.63 4.08
C ARG A 41 4.33 -2.00 5.41
N LEU A 42 5.28 -1.85 6.32
CA LEU A 42 5.04 -1.22 7.62
C LEU A 42 5.11 0.31 7.50
N HIS A 43 4.11 0.98 8.05
CA HIS A 43 4.05 2.45 8.06
C HIS A 43 4.13 2.96 9.49
N SER A 44 5.15 3.75 9.82
CA SER A 44 5.27 4.36 11.16
C SER A 44 4.07 5.24 11.53
N ALA A 45 3.43 5.88 10.53
CA ALA A 45 2.21 6.64 10.72
C ALA A 45 0.97 5.78 11.01
N LEU A 46 1.02 4.47 10.74
CA LEU A 46 -0.05 3.49 10.99
C LEU A 46 0.31 2.56 12.15
N ASP A 47 1.03 3.05 13.16
CA ASP A 47 1.49 2.24 14.30
C ASP A 47 2.39 1.06 13.88
N CYS A 48 3.17 1.24 12.80
CA CYS A 48 3.98 0.18 12.19
C CYS A 48 3.16 -1.04 11.74
N LEU A 49 1.94 -0.80 11.25
CA LEU A 49 1.10 -1.83 10.64
C LEU A 49 1.06 -1.69 9.11
N PRO A 50 0.80 -2.79 8.40
CA PRO A 50 0.34 -2.73 7.02
C PRO A 50 -0.99 -1.97 6.89
N PRO A 51 -1.24 -1.30 5.75
CA PRO A 51 -2.50 -0.59 5.49
C PRO A 51 -3.74 -1.47 5.70
N GLU A 52 -3.73 -2.71 5.19
CA GLU A 52 -4.86 -3.62 5.31
C GLU A 52 -5.22 -3.93 6.77
N GLU A 53 -4.21 -4.20 7.60
CA GLU A 53 -4.39 -4.47 9.03
C GLU A 53 -4.91 -3.24 9.77
N PHE A 54 -4.37 -2.06 9.44
CA PHE A 54 -4.83 -0.80 10.02
C PHE A 54 -6.30 -0.52 9.69
N GLU A 55 -6.68 -0.64 8.41
CA GLU A 55 -8.06 -0.46 7.96
C GLU A 55 -9.01 -1.48 8.59
N THR A 56 -8.60 -2.75 8.66
CA THR A 56 -9.39 -3.81 9.31
C THR A 56 -9.68 -3.49 10.77
N ARG A 57 -8.68 -3.02 11.52
CA ARG A 57 -8.86 -2.59 12.93
C ARG A 57 -9.80 -1.39 13.03
N HIS A 58 -9.63 -0.41 12.13
CA HIS A 58 -10.44 0.79 12.10
C HIS A 58 -11.93 0.48 11.83
N TYR A 59 -12.22 -0.34 10.82
CA TYR A 59 -13.59 -0.74 10.49
C TYR A 59 -14.24 -1.61 11.58
N ARG A 60 -13.48 -2.53 12.21
CA ARG A 60 -13.98 -3.30 13.36
C ARG A 60 -14.38 -2.41 14.52
N SER A 61 -13.55 -1.40 14.84
CA SER A 61 -13.84 -0.43 15.89
C SER A 61 -15.09 0.40 15.59
N GLN A 62 -15.19 0.93 14.36
CA GLN A 62 -16.38 1.67 13.92
C GLN A 62 -17.66 0.82 13.95
N ALA A 63 -17.59 -0.42 13.48
CA ALA A 63 -18.73 -1.34 13.50
C ALA A 63 -19.20 -1.63 14.94
N ALA A 64 -18.28 -1.83 15.88
CA ALA A 64 -18.60 -2.00 17.29
C ALA A 64 -19.23 -0.75 17.91
N MET A 65 -18.74 0.44 17.55
CA MET A 65 -19.29 1.71 18.02
C MET A 65 -20.70 1.99 17.48
N ASN A 66 -20.98 1.60 16.23
CA ASN A 66 -22.29 1.78 15.61
C ASN A 66 -23.34 0.74 16.08
N ALA A 67 -22.91 -0.34 16.72
CA ALA A 67 -23.78 -1.40 17.23
C ALA A 67 -24.17 -1.23 18.71
N ALA A 68 -23.60 -0.22 19.39
CA ALA A 68 -23.87 0.15 20.78
C ALA A 68 -24.89 1.29 20.86
#